data_AF-A0A5Q8C8E8-F1
#
_entry.id   AF-A0A5Q8C8E8-F1
#
_cell.length_a   1.000
_cell.length_b   1.000
_cell.length_c   1.000
_cell.angle_alpha   90.00
_cell.angle_beta   90.00
_cell.angle_gamma   90.00
#
_symmetry.space_group_name_H-M   'P 1'
#
loop_
_entity.id
_entity.type
_entity.pdbx_description
1 polymer ?
#
loop_
_entity_poly.entity_id
_entity_poly.type
_entity_poly.pdbx_seq_one_letter_code
_entity_poly.pdbx_strand_id
1 'polypeptide(L)'
;AEAGTEARGAIVCISPWNFPLAIFTGQIAAALVTGNSVIAKPAEQTPLIAFRAVEMLREAGVPEDIIQLLPGDGASVGAPLTADPRIAGVCFTGSTEVAKLIEKQLAETAAPDAMLIAETGGLNAMIVDSTALPEQAVRDILASAFQSAGQRCSALRVLYVQKDVEKKMLAMLKGAMEALNVGDPWLISTDVGPVIDDEAQASIGDYCKKKGLEGRLIAKLEAPAAGRFVAPHVFRVKGIEEMEREVFGPVLHVATFDADDIDAVIAGINRKGYGLTFGLHTRIEGRVQHFVDGIHAGNIYVNRNQIGAVVGSQPFGGEGLSG
;
A
#
# COMPACT_ATOMS: atom_id res chain seq x y z
N ALA A 1 -26.33 -4.06 14.22
CA ALA A 1 -27.00 -3.25 13.19
C ALA A 1 -27.44 -1.92 13.79
N GLU A 2 -27.18 -0.82 13.08
CA GLU A 2 -27.72 0.49 13.43
C GLU A 2 -29.25 0.46 13.33
N ALA A 3 -29.95 1.20 14.19
CA ALA A 3 -31.41 1.17 14.20
C ALA A 3 -31.95 1.70 12.86
N GLY A 4 -32.67 0.86 12.12
CA GLY A 4 -33.23 1.19 10.81
C GLY A 4 -32.36 0.78 9.60
N THR A 5 -31.28 0.03 9.80
CA THR A 5 -30.50 -0.58 8.70
C THR A 5 -30.71 -2.09 8.65
N GLU A 6 -30.92 -2.64 7.45
CA GLU A 6 -31.02 -4.08 7.20
C GLU A 6 -29.69 -4.64 6.65
N ALA A 7 -29.40 -5.91 6.95
CA ALA A 7 -28.26 -6.61 6.38
C ALA A 7 -28.45 -6.80 4.87
N ARG A 8 -27.37 -6.72 4.10
CA ARG A 8 -27.41 -6.95 2.65
C ARG A 8 -27.49 -8.43 2.31
N GLY A 9 -26.76 -9.28 3.04
CA GLY A 9 -26.73 -10.73 2.80
C GLY A 9 -25.34 -11.31 2.99
N ALA A 10 -24.92 -12.21 2.09
CA ALA A 10 -23.59 -12.82 2.13
C ALA A 10 -22.54 -11.90 1.48
N ILE A 11 -21.53 -11.50 2.24
CA ILE A 11 -20.41 -10.67 1.75
C ILE A 11 -19.16 -11.52 1.58
N VAL A 12 -18.54 -11.43 0.41
CA VAL A 12 -17.23 -12.05 0.15
C VAL A 12 -16.13 -11.08 0.55
N CYS A 13 -15.31 -11.45 1.53
CA CYS A 13 -14.15 -10.67 1.96
C CYS A 13 -12.87 -11.27 1.38
N ILE A 14 -12.20 -10.55 0.48
CA ILE A 14 -10.95 -10.96 -0.16
C ILE A 14 -9.82 -10.04 0.34
N SER A 15 -8.86 -10.63 1.05
CA SER A 15 -7.80 -9.88 1.74
C SER A 15 -6.41 -10.13 1.16
N PRO A 16 -5.48 -9.16 1.26
CA PRO A 16 -4.13 -9.27 0.75
C PRO A 16 -3.19 -9.96 1.75
N TRP A 17 -2.01 -10.34 1.28
CA TRP A 17 -0.98 -11.00 2.10
C TRP A 17 -0.18 -10.01 2.97
N ASN A 18 -0.15 -8.73 2.63
CA ASN A 18 0.76 -7.76 3.24
C ASN A 18 0.28 -7.23 4.61
N PHE A 19 -1.03 -7.32 4.87
CA PHE A 19 -1.63 -7.11 6.19
C PHE A 19 -2.59 -8.27 6.51
N PRO A 20 -2.04 -9.47 6.68
CA PRO A 20 -2.81 -10.71 6.58
C PRO A 20 -3.71 -10.98 7.78
N LEU A 21 -3.53 -10.21 8.86
CA LEU A 21 -4.42 -10.22 10.02
C LEU A 21 -5.26 -8.94 10.10
N ALA A 22 -4.64 -7.76 9.98
CA ALA A 22 -5.32 -6.50 10.24
C ALA A 22 -6.40 -6.17 9.19
N ILE A 23 -6.08 -6.24 7.90
CA ILE A 23 -7.05 -5.97 6.82
C ILE A 23 -8.09 -7.10 6.77
N PHE A 24 -7.65 -8.35 6.87
CA PHE A 24 -8.53 -9.52 6.92
C PHE A 24 -9.60 -9.36 8.01
N THR A 25 -9.20 -9.11 9.25
CA THR A 25 -10.13 -8.93 10.38
C THR A 25 -10.98 -7.67 10.22
N GLY A 26 -10.41 -6.57 9.71
CA GLY A 26 -11.14 -5.31 9.52
C GLY A 26 -12.32 -5.45 8.57
N GLN A 27 -12.10 -6.05 7.39
CA GLN A 27 -13.14 -6.30 6.40
C GLN A 27 -14.26 -7.19 6.97
N ILE A 28 -13.87 -8.29 7.61
CA ILE A 28 -14.79 -9.27 8.18
C ILE A 28 -15.60 -8.67 9.32
N ALA A 29 -14.96 -7.98 10.27
CA ALA A 29 -15.63 -7.37 11.40
C ALA A 29 -16.68 -6.33 10.96
N ALA A 30 -16.36 -5.53 9.94
CA ALA A 30 -17.30 -4.55 9.38
C ALA A 30 -18.54 -5.22 8.75
N ALA A 31 -18.36 -6.33 8.03
CA ALA A 31 -19.48 -7.08 7.46
C ALA A 31 -20.33 -7.77 8.54
N LEU A 32 -19.69 -8.40 9.53
CA LEU A 32 -20.39 -9.10 10.61
C LEU A 32 -21.20 -8.14 11.51
N VAL A 33 -20.63 -7.00 11.92
CA VAL A 33 -21.32 -6.08 12.83
C VAL A 33 -22.54 -5.40 12.19
N THR A 34 -22.55 -5.33 10.86
CA THR A 34 -23.67 -4.85 10.04
C THR A 34 -24.70 -5.94 9.73
N GLY A 35 -24.53 -7.15 10.29
CA GLY A 35 -25.51 -8.24 10.23
C GLY A 35 -25.36 -9.17 9.02
N ASN A 36 -24.29 -9.04 8.25
CA ASN A 36 -24.04 -9.87 7.08
C ASN A 36 -23.34 -11.19 7.48
N SER A 37 -23.59 -12.26 6.71
CA SER A 37 -22.73 -13.45 6.74
C SER A 37 -21.50 -13.21 5.88
N VAL A 38 -20.40 -13.91 6.18
CA VAL A 38 -19.10 -13.66 5.56
C VAL A 38 -18.50 -14.94 4.99
N ILE A 39 -18.04 -14.83 3.74
CA ILE A 39 -17.15 -15.80 3.11
C ILE A 39 -15.78 -15.14 2.97
N ALA A 40 -14.83 -15.58 3.79
CA ALA A 40 -13.50 -15.01 3.88
C ALA A 40 -12.51 -15.78 3.02
N LYS A 41 -11.93 -15.12 2.01
CA LYS A 41 -10.87 -15.66 1.14
C LYS A 41 -9.57 -14.89 1.40
N PRO A 42 -8.62 -15.46 2.16
CA PRO A 42 -7.33 -14.82 2.37
C PRO A 42 -6.42 -14.96 1.13
N ALA A 43 -5.36 -14.16 1.07
CA ALA A 43 -4.27 -14.38 0.13
C ALA A 43 -3.63 -15.77 0.34
N GLU A 44 -3.23 -16.41 -0.76
CA GLU A 44 -2.68 -17.77 -0.77
C GLU A 44 -1.34 -17.90 -0.03
N GLN A 45 -0.60 -16.80 0.11
CA GLN A 45 0.66 -16.76 0.86
C GLN A 45 0.44 -16.77 2.38
N THR A 46 -0.74 -16.38 2.88
CA THR A 46 -0.98 -16.17 4.32
C THR A 46 -2.24 -16.85 4.88
N PRO A 47 -2.54 -18.12 4.55
CA PRO A 47 -3.77 -18.78 4.99
C PRO A 47 -3.76 -19.15 6.48
N LEU A 48 -2.58 -19.41 7.07
CA LEU A 48 -2.46 -19.90 8.45
C LEU A 48 -2.94 -18.86 9.48
N ILE A 49 -2.55 -17.60 9.30
CA ILE A 49 -2.95 -16.53 10.21
C ILE A 49 -4.44 -16.19 10.04
N ALA A 50 -4.96 -16.27 8.82
CA ALA A 50 -6.38 -16.11 8.55
C ALA A 50 -7.21 -17.22 9.19
N PHE A 51 -6.73 -18.47 9.12
CA PHE A 51 -7.34 -19.60 9.83
C PHE A 51 -7.40 -19.35 11.33
N ARG A 52 -6.27 -18.94 11.94
CA ARG A 52 -6.25 -18.63 13.37
C ARG A 52 -7.18 -17.47 13.74
N ALA A 53 -7.30 -16.45 12.89
CA ALA A 53 -8.21 -15.34 13.11
C ALA A 53 -9.69 -15.78 13.11
N VAL A 54 -10.07 -16.69 12.20
CA VAL A 54 -11.44 -17.24 12.17
C VAL A 54 -11.72 -18.11 13.39
N GLU A 55 -10.76 -18.92 13.84
CA GLU A 55 -10.89 -19.64 15.12
C GLU A 55 -11.17 -18.69 16.27
N MET A 56 -10.41 -17.59 16.39
CA MET A 56 -10.61 -16.59 17.44
C MET A 56 -11.97 -15.90 17.35
N LEU A 57 -12.48 -15.61 16.14
CA LEU A 57 -13.82 -15.05 15.96
C LEU A 57 -14.92 -16.04 16.41
N ARG A 58 -14.75 -17.33 16.13
CA ARG A 58 -15.66 -18.39 16.60
C ARG A 58 -15.60 -18.56 18.11
N GLU A 59 -14.40 -18.55 18.70
CA GLU A 59 -14.20 -18.54 20.16
C GLU A 59 -14.88 -17.31 20.82
N ALA A 60 -14.92 -16.17 20.11
CA ALA A 60 -15.60 -14.95 20.55
C ALA A 60 -17.13 -14.97 20.36
N GLY A 61 -17.69 -16.03 19.77
CA GLY A 61 -19.13 -16.25 19.66
C GLY A 61 -19.72 -16.01 18.26
N VAL A 62 -18.91 -15.79 17.22
CA VAL A 62 -19.41 -15.75 15.84
C VAL A 62 -19.79 -17.18 15.40
N PRO A 63 -21.05 -17.44 15.02
CA PRO A 63 -21.47 -18.79 14.61
C PRO A 63 -20.74 -19.29 13.36
N GLU A 64 -20.54 -20.61 13.27
CA GLU A 64 -19.81 -21.24 12.16
C GLU A 64 -20.48 -21.05 10.80
N ASP A 65 -21.81 -21.04 10.76
CA ASP A 65 -22.61 -20.80 9.55
C ASP A 65 -22.62 -19.33 9.11
N ILE A 66 -22.23 -18.42 10.00
CA ILE A 66 -22.12 -16.98 9.72
C ILE A 66 -20.74 -16.61 9.15
N ILE A 67 -19.67 -17.36 9.48
CA ILE A 67 -18.32 -17.13 8.94
C ILE A 67 -17.67 -18.41 8.41
N GLN A 68 -17.42 -18.43 7.10
CA GLN A 68 -16.71 -19.50 6.41
C GLN A 68 -15.37 -19.01 5.86
N LEU A 69 -14.31 -19.78 6.07
CA LEU A 69 -12.98 -19.52 5.51
C LEU A 69 -12.77 -20.41 4.28
N LEU A 70 -12.40 -19.81 3.15
CA LEU A 70 -12.09 -20.52 1.90
C LEU A 70 -10.68 -20.17 1.42
N PRO A 71 -9.65 -20.87 1.89
CA PRO A 71 -8.30 -20.73 1.36
C PRO A 71 -8.21 -21.25 -0.08
N GLY A 72 -7.40 -20.60 -0.90
CA GLY A 72 -7.12 -21.02 -2.27
C GLY A 72 -6.58 -19.87 -3.10
N ASP A 73 -6.30 -20.13 -4.37
CA ASP A 73 -5.81 -19.11 -5.29
C ASP A 73 -6.95 -18.22 -5.84
N GLY A 74 -6.58 -17.17 -6.57
CA GLY A 74 -7.54 -16.24 -7.16
C GLY A 74 -8.43 -16.86 -8.24
N ALA A 75 -7.92 -17.80 -9.03
CA ALA A 75 -8.64 -18.37 -10.17
C ALA A 75 -9.60 -19.51 -9.77
N SER A 76 -9.18 -20.37 -8.84
CA SER A 76 -9.91 -21.56 -8.43
C SER A 76 -10.92 -21.29 -7.31
N VAL A 77 -10.67 -20.28 -6.46
CA VAL A 77 -11.54 -19.93 -5.33
C VAL A 77 -12.08 -18.50 -5.44
N GLY A 78 -11.21 -17.51 -5.71
CA GLY A 78 -11.61 -16.10 -5.75
C GLY A 78 -12.66 -15.80 -6.83
N ALA A 79 -12.36 -16.14 -8.09
CA ALA A 79 -13.22 -15.83 -9.23
C ALA A 79 -14.60 -16.54 -9.19
N PRO A 80 -14.70 -17.84 -8.83
CA PRO A 80 -16.00 -18.47 -8.63
C PRO A 80 -16.82 -17.83 -7.52
N LEU A 81 -16.19 -17.37 -6.43
CA LEU A 81 -16.89 -16.68 -5.35
C LEU A 81 -17.48 -15.35 -5.80
N THR A 82 -16.74 -14.54 -6.56
CA THR A 82 -17.24 -13.24 -7.03
C THR A 82 -18.25 -13.36 -8.18
N ALA A 83 -18.35 -14.53 -8.81
CA ALA A 83 -19.33 -14.83 -9.86
C ALA A 83 -20.64 -15.43 -9.33
N ASP A 84 -20.72 -15.76 -8.03
CA ASP A 84 -21.90 -16.41 -7.47
C ASP A 84 -23.06 -15.40 -7.32
N PRO A 85 -24.23 -15.61 -7.96
CA PRO A 85 -25.32 -14.65 -7.96
C PRO A 85 -26.00 -14.47 -6.58
N ARG A 86 -25.64 -15.30 -5.58
CA ARG A 86 -26.23 -15.26 -4.23
C ARG A 86 -25.51 -14.29 -3.29
N ILE A 87 -24.34 -13.77 -3.69
CA ILE A 87 -23.61 -12.81 -2.86
C ILE A 87 -24.28 -11.44 -2.94
N ALA A 88 -24.27 -10.72 -1.81
CA ALA A 88 -24.78 -9.36 -1.72
C ALA A 88 -23.68 -8.29 -1.88
N GLY A 89 -22.43 -8.72 -2.07
CA GLY A 89 -21.32 -7.84 -2.36
C GLY A 89 -19.95 -8.44 -2.06
N VAL A 90 -18.92 -7.67 -2.39
CA VAL A 90 -17.51 -8.00 -2.20
C VAL A 90 -16.82 -6.85 -1.48
N CYS A 91 -16.04 -7.20 -0.46
CA CYS A 91 -15.04 -6.31 0.13
C CYS A 91 -13.66 -6.85 -0.24
N PHE A 92 -12.96 -6.12 -1.11
CA PHE A 92 -11.70 -6.50 -1.71
C PHE A 92 -10.59 -5.53 -1.29
N THR A 93 -9.42 -6.08 -0.97
CA THR A 93 -8.19 -5.30 -0.93
C THR A 93 -7.09 -6.04 -1.67
N GLY A 94 -6.46 -5.39 -2.65
CA GLY A 94 -5.46 -6.02 -3.51
C GLY A 94 -5.06 -5.14 -4.69
N SER A 95 -4.73 -5.73 -5.84
CA SER A 95 -4.29 -4.95 -7.01
C SER A 95 -5.46 -4.31 -7.76
N THR A 96 -5.19 -3.17 -8.39
CA THR A 96 -6.18 -2.45 -9.23
C THR A 96 -6.65 -3.32 -10.39
N GLU A 97 -5.78 -4.16 -10.96
CA GLU A 97 -6.13 -5.08 -12.04
C GLU A 97 -7.17 -6.11 -11.60
N VAL A 98 -6.99 -6.70 -10.41
CA VAL A 98 -7.94 -7.69 -9.88
C VAL A 98 -9.25 -7.03 -9.46
N ALA A 99 -9.22 -5.83 -8.87
CA ALA A 99 -10.43 -5.08 -8.55
C ALA A 99 -11.31 -4.85 -9.78
N LYS A 100 -10.73 -4.47 -10.93
CA LYS A 100 -11.45 -4.29 -12.20
C LYS A 100 -12.05 -5.59 -12.74
N LEU A 101 -11.38 -6.72 -12.54
CA LEU A 101 -11.94 -8.03 -12.90
C LEU A 101 -13.15 -8.38 -12.03
N ILE A 102 -13.07 -8.10 -10.72
CA ILE A 102 -14.18 -8.31 -9.78
C ILE A 102 -15.35 -7.38 -10.14
N GLU A 103 -15.11 -6.09 -10.38
CA GLU A 103 -16.13 -5.12 -10.80
C GLU A 103 -16.89 -5.62 -12.02
N LYS A 104 -16.17 -6.03 -13.08
CA LYS A 104 -16.78 -6.56 -14.29
C LYS A 104 -17.61 -7.82 -14.01
N GLN A 105 -17.08 -8.74 -13.20
CA GLN A 105 -17.79 -9.98 -12.84
C GLN A 105 -19.09 -9.69 -12.08
N LEU A 106 -19.06 -8.76 -11.13
CA LEU A 106 -20.24 -8.36 -10.36
C LEU A 106 -21.29 -7.72 -11.27
N ALA A 107 -20.88 -6.86 -12.20
CA ALA A 107 -21.79 -6.24 -13.17
C ALA A 107 -22.50 -7.28 -14.06
N GLU A 108 -21.88 -8.44 -14.29
CA GLU A 108 -22.45 -9.53 -15.11
C GLU A 108 -23.37 -10.47 -14.32
N THR A 109 -23.11 -10.69 -13.03
CA THR A 109 -23.70 -11.82 -12.28
C THR A 109 -24.40 -11.46 -10.98
N ALA A 110 -24.05 -10.35 -10.34
CA ALA A 110 -24.58 -10.00 -9.03
C ALA A 110 -25.90 -9.24 -9.14
N ALA A 111 -26.62 -9.13 -8.03
CA ALA A 111 -27.82 -8.30 -7.93
C ALA A 111 -27.47 -6.82 -8.18
N PRO A 112 -28.39 -5.99 -8.72
CA PRO A 112 -28.13 -4.58 -9.02
C PRO A 112 -27.70 -3.73 -7.82
N ASP A 113 -28.04 -4.15 -6.60
CA ASP A 113 -27.70 -3.51 -5.34
C ASP A 113 -26.49 -4.15 -4.64
N ALA A 114 -25.80 -5.10 -5.30
CA ALA A 114 -24.59 -5.70 -4.79
C ALA A 114 -23.47 -4.67 -4.63
N MET A 115 -22.83 -4.70 -3.47
CA MET A 115 -21.78 -3.76 -3.10
C MET A 115 -20.41 -4.22 -3.62
N LEU A 116 -19.58 -3.29 -4.07
CA LEU A 116 -18.14 -3.48 -4.18
C LEU A 116 -17.42 -2.40 -3.35
N ILE A 117 -16.64 -2.83 -2.36
CA ILE A 117 -15.64 -1.99 -1.69
C ILE A 117 -14.29 -2.53 -2.17
N ALA A 118 -13.51 -1.72 -2.87
CA ALA A 118 -12.23 -2.15 -3.45
C ALA A 118 -11.10 -1.18 -3.09
N GLU A 119 -10.30 -1.54 -2.10
CA GLU A 119 -9.10 -0.78 -1.74
C GLU A 119 -7.89 -1.31 -2.53
N THR A 120 -7.22 -0.44 -3.29
CA THR A 120 -6.19 -0.86 -4.25
C THR A 120 -4.82 -0.19 -4.00
N GLY A 121 -3.93 -0.28 -4.99
CA GLY A 121 -2.54 0.20 -4.87
C GLY A 121 -2.38 1.72 -4.95
N GLY A 122 -1.13 2.18 -4.92
CA GLY A 122 -0.81 3.60 -4.98
C GLY A 122 0.58 3.91 -5.54
N LEU A 123 0.68 5.03 -6.25
CA LEU A 123 1.96 5.66 -6.60
C LEU A 123 2.23 6.83 -5.64
N ASN A 124 2.43 6.50 -4.38
CA ASN A 124 2.48 7.48 -3.30
C ASN A 124 3.73 8.37 -3.39
N ALA A 125 3.51 9.68 -3.35
CA ALA A 125 4.56 10.68 -3.44
C ALA A 125 4.84 11.32 -2.08
N MET A 126 6.08 11.74 -1.87
CA MET A 126 6.45 12.65 -0.78
C MET A 126 7.20 13.85 -1.33
N ILE A 127 6.85 15.06 -0.88
CA ILE A 127 7.57 16.29 -1.21
C ILE A 127 8.39 16.73 -0.01
N VAL A 128 9.66 17.06 -0.24
CA VAL A 128 10.55 17.67 0.76
C VAL A 128 11.09 18.96 0.18
N ASP A 129 10.74 20.08 0.81
CA ASP A 129 11.20 21.40 0.39
C ASP A 129 12.46 21.86 1.15
N SER A 130 12.98 23.03 0.79
CA SER A 130 14.21 23.57 1.39
C SER A 130 14.08 23.98 2.86
N THR A 131 12.87 24.04 3.40
CA THR A 131 12.59 24.45 4.79
C THR A 131 12.42 23.26 5.73
N ALA A 132 12.24 22.06 5.19
CA ALA A 132 12.19 20.83 5.95
C ALA A 132 13.47 20.61 6.77
N LEU A 133 13.33 19.99 7.95
CA LEU A 133 14.46 19.51 8.73
C LEU A 133 14.99 18.21 8.10
N PRO A 134 16.21 18.18 7.53
CA PRO A 134 16.70 17.04 6.76
C PRO A 134 16.73 15.73 7.55
N GLU A 135 17.12 15.78 8.82
CA GLU A 135 17.25 14.63 9.71
C GLU A 135 15.88 13.96 9.95
N GLN A 136 14.84 14.78 10.15
CA GLN A 136 13.47 14.30 10.30
C GLN A 136 12.94 13.72 8.99
N ALA A 137 13.11 14.45 7.89
CA ALA A 137 12.65 14.01 6.57
C ALA A 137 13.30 12.68 6.17
N VAL A 138 14.62 12.52 6.34
CA VAL A 138 15.33 11.27 6.00
C VAL A 138 14.82 10.09 6.82
N ARG A 139 14.64 10.25 8.15
CA ARG A 139 14.06 9.20 8.99
C ARG A 139 12.69 8.76 8.47
N ASP A 140 11.84 9.73 8.13
CA ASP A 140 10.47 9.48 7.69
C ASP A 140 10.41 8.90 6.26
N ILE A 141 11.35 9.28 5.39
CA ILE A 141 11.58 8.66 4.06
C ILE A 141 11.96 7.19 4.21
N LEU A 142 12.94 6.86 5.06
CA LEU A 142 13.37 5.47 5.28
C LEU A 142 12.23 4.59 5.76
N ALA A 143 11.52 5.05 6.79
CA ALA A 143 10.36 4.34 7.32
C ALA A 143 9.30 4.14 6.22
N SER A 144 8.96 5.21 5.50
CA SER A 144 7.90 5.16 4.49
C SER A 144 8.24 4.30 3.28
N ALA A 145 9.51 4.25 2.85
CA ALA A 145 9.93 3.54 1.65
C ALA A 145 10.34 2.08 1.91
N PHE A 146 10.98 1.80 3.05
CA PHE A 146 11.68 0.52 3.26
C PHE A 146 11.12 -0.32 4.41
N GLN A 147 10.36 0.25 5.35
CA GLN A 147 9.75 -0.54 6.42
C GLN A 147 8.84 -1.63 5.82
N SER A 148 8.94 -2.85 6.37
CA SER A 148 8.27 -4.04 5.82
C SER A 148 8.68 -4.35 4.37
N ALA A 149 9.93 -4.06 4.01
CA ALA A 149 10.46 -4.17 2.65
C ALA A 149 9.63 -3.40 1.61
N GLY A 150 9.03 -2.27 2.00
CA GLY A 150 8.17 -1.47 1.10
C GLY A 150 6.88 -2.17 0.68
N GLN A 151 6.50 -3.28 1.33
CA GLN A 151 5.30 -4.07 1.03
C GLN A 151 4.05 -3.49 1.71
N ARG A 152 3.87 -2.18 1.64
CA ARG A 152 2.68 -1.47 2.15
C ARG A 152 2.04 -0.73 0.99
N CYS A 153 0.72 -0.76 0.89
CA CYS A 153 -0.01 0.07 -0.07
C CYS A 153 0.31 1.56 0.14
N SER A 154 0.56 1.99 1.39
CA SER A 154 0.93 3.36 1.75
C SER A 154 2.41 3.71 1.58
N ALA A 155 3.27 2.78 1.14
CA ALA A 155 4.72 2.99 1.09
C ALA A 155 5.09 4.10 0.10
N LEU A 156 6.13 4.86 0.44
CA LEU A 156 6.67 5.93 -0.40
C LEU A 156 7.30 5.35 -1.67
N ARG A 157 6.77 5.74 -2.83
CA ARG A 157 7.24 5.27 -4.14
C ARG A 157 8.10 6.31 -4.85
N VAL A 158 7.75 7.59 -4.73
CA VAL A 158 8.49 8.70 -5.33
C VAL A 158 8.69 9.85 -4.36
N LEU A 159 9.94 10.19 -4.12
CA LEU A 159 10.36 11.36 -3.35
C LEU A 159 10.70 12.50 -4.32
N TYR A 160 10.07 13.65 -4.15
CA TYR A 160 10.47 14.90 -4.77
C TYR A 160 11.24 15.74 -3.75
N VAL A 161 12.47 16.13 -4.10
CA VAL A 161 13.30 16.99 -3.26
C VAL A 161 13.52 18.33 -3.97
N GLN A 162 13.29 19.43 -3.27
CA GLN A 162 13.61 20.75 -3.81
C GLN A 162 15.11 20.84 -4.11
N LYS A 163 15.45 21.31 -5.30
CA LYS A 163 16.81 21.30 -5.85
C LYS A 163 17.86 21.92 -4.92
N ASP A 164 17.51 22.98 -4.20
CA ASP A 164 18.41 23.70 -3.26
C ASP A 164 18.97 22.81 -2.14
N VAL A 165 18.23 21.79 -1.72
CA VAL A 165 18.60 20.90 -0.61
C VAL A 165 18.91 19.47 -1.04
N GLU A 166 18.80 19.17 -2.33
CA GLU A 166 18.96 17.82 -2.89
C GLU A 166 20.27 17.16 -2.44
N LYS A 167 21.40 17.85 -2.64
CA LYS A 167 22.73 17.29 -2.32
C LYS A 167 22.83 16.86 -0.86
N LYS A 168 22.35 17.71 0.07
CA LYS A 168 22.37 17.42 1.51
C LYS A 168 21.43 16.26 1.85
N MET A 169 20.20 16.30 1.31
CA MET A 169 19.20 15.26 1.53
C MET A 169 19.66 13.89 1.05
N LEU A 170 20.21 13.80 -0.16
CA LEU A 170 20.68 12.52 -0.72
C LEU A 170 21.92 11.99 -0.04
N ALA A 171 22.84 12.85 0.40
CA ALA A 171 23.99 12.41 1.20
C ALA A 171 23.54 11.80 2.54
N MET A 172 22.62 12.46 3.23
CA MET A 172 22.08 11.97 4.51
C MET A 172 21.23 10.71 4.34
N LEU A 173 20.40 10.66 3.29
CA LEU A 173 19.61 9.47 2.96
C LEU A 173 20.52 8.26 2.72
N LYS A 174 21.59 8.40 1.95
CA LYS A 174 22.56 7.33 1.71
C LYS A 174 23.19 6.82 3.00
N GLY A 175 23.73 7.71 3.83
CA GLY A 175 24.35 7.32 5.10
C GLY A 175 23.35 6.67 6.07
N ALA A 176 22.11 7.14 6.08
CA ALA A 176 21.06 6.55 6.91
C ALA A 176 20.59 5.19 6.38
N MET A 177 20.57 4.98 5.06
CA MET A 177 20.32 3.67 4.46
C MET A 177 21.39 2.66 4.84
N GLU A 178 22.67 3.04 4.84
CA GLU A 178 23.79 2.16 5.20
C GLU A 178 23.69 1.60 6.63
N ALA A 179 22.89 2.22 7.50
CA ALA A 179 22.63 1.76 8.85
C ALA A 179 21.51 0.71 8.96
N LEU A 180 20.77 0.41 7.88
CA LEU A 180 19.70 -0.57 7.88
C LEU A 180 20.24 -2.00 7.78
N ASN A 181 19.73 -2.89 8.64
CA ASN A 181 20.00 -4.32 8.59
C ASN A 181 18.93 -5.05 7.77
N VAL A 182 19.34 -5.62 6.64
CA VAL A 182 18.50 -6.50 5.82
C VAL A 182 18.74 -7.95 6.23
N GLY A 183 17.71 -8.66 6.67
CA GLY A 183 17.93 -10.00 7.22
C GLY A 183 16.71 -10.74 7.76
N ASP A 184 16.97 -11.74 8.59
CA ASP A 184 15.95 -12.60 9.18
C ASP A 184 15.00 -11.79 10.08
N PRO A 185 13.69 -11.75 9.79
CA PRO A 185 12.72 -10.98 10.58
C PRO A 185 12.54 -11.49 12.03
N TRP A 186 13.09 -12.66 12.38
CA TRP A 186 13.12 -13.15 13.77
C TRP A 186 14.14 -12.44 14.66
N LEU A 187 15.10 -11.73 14.07
CA LEU A 187 16.12 -11.00 14.81
C LEU A 187 15.67 -9.57 15.11
N ILE A 188 15.78 -9.14 16.36
CA ILE A 188 15.44 -7.77 16.78
C ILE A 188 16.27 -6.70 16.06
N SER A 189 17.47 -7.06 15.58
CA SER A 189 18.36 -6.17 14.85
C SER A 189 17.94 -5.94 13.40
N THR A 190 16.98 -6.71 12.87
CA THR A 190 16.56 -6.62 11.46
C THR A 190 15.57 -5.47 11.25
N ASP A 191 15.92 -4.56 10.33
CA ASP A 191 15.06 -3.45 9.94
C ASP A 191 14.20 -3.79 8.70
N VAL A 192 14.77 -4.57 7.77
CA VAL A 192 14.15 -4.93 6.49
C VAL A 192 14.16 -6.44 6.30
N GLY A 193 12.99 -7.05 6.34
CA GLY A 193 12.79 -8.49 6.10
C GLY A 193 12.72 -8.87 4.62
N PRO A 194 12.38 -10.14 4.31
CA PRO A 194 12.22 -10.62 2.96
C PRO A 194 10.93 -10.09 2.30
N VAL A 195 10.88 -10.20 0.97
CA VAL A 195 9.62 -10.11 0.22
C VAL A 195 8.86 -11.44 0.29
N ILE A 196 7.56 -11.40 0.02
CA ILE A 196 6.62 -12.48 0.36
C ILE A 196 6.93 -13.83 -0.32
N ASP A 197 7.21 -13.81 -1.63
CA ASP A 197 7.39 -15.00 -2.46
C ASP A 197 8.44 -14.79 -3.56
N ASP A 198 8.71 -15.86 -4.31
CA ASP A 198 9.73 -15.89 -5.36
C ASP A 198 9.32 -15.02 -6.56
N GLU A 199 8.02 -14.88 -6.82
CA GLU A 199 7.45 -14.07 -7.90
C GLU A 199 7.64 -12.57 -7.62
N ALA A 200 7.38 -12.14 -6.38
CA ALA A 200 7.68 -10.79 -5.92
C ALA A 200 9.20 -10.53 -6.00
N GLN A 201 10.03 -11.46 -5.52
CA GLN A 201 11.49 -11.31 -5.58
C GLN A 201 11.98 -11.15 -7.01
N ALA A 202 11.52 -11.99 -7.94
CA ALA A 202 11.88 -11.93 -9.35
C ALA A 202 11.41 -10.62 -10.00
N SER A 203 10.13 -10.27 -9.85
CA SER A 203 9.53 -9.07 -10.45
C SER A 203 10.21 -7.78 -10.01
N ILE A 204 10.48 -7.64 -8.70
CA ILE A 204 11.15 -6.46 -8.15
C ILE A 204 12.65 -6.49 -8.52
N GLY A 205 13.30 -7.64 -8.41
CA GLY A 205 14.71 -7.82 -8.76
C GLY A 205 15.00 -7.46 -10.22
N ASP A 206 14.16 -7.89 -11.15
CA ASP A 206 14.31 -7.62 -12.58
C ASP A 206 14.02 -6.15 -12.91
N TYR A 207 13.04 -5.53 -12.24
CA TYR A 207 12.84 -4.08 -12.30
C TYR A 207 14.11 -3.32 -11.87
N CYS A 208 14.69 -3.68 -10.73
CA CYS A 208 15.91 -3.05 -10.21
C CYS A 208 17.12 -3.25 -11.12
N LYS A 209 17.30 -4.45 -11.70
CA LYS A 209 18.37 -4.72 -12.68
C LYS A 209 18.20 -3.83 -13.92
N LYS A 210 17.00 -3.77 -14.50
CA LYS A 210 16.70 -2.94 -15.67
C LYS A 210 17.00 -1.46 -15.39
N LYS A 211 16.50 -0.91 -14.28
CA LYS A 211 16.75 0.48 -13.88
C LYS A 211 18.22 0.77 -13.54
N GLY A 212 18.94 -0.22 -13.02
CA GLY A 212 20.39 -0.13 -12.81
C GLY A 212 21.16 0.03 -14.11
N LEU A 213 20.81 -0.73 -15.15
CA LEU A 213 21.44 -0.66 -16.49
C LEU A 213 21.16 0.67 -17.20
N GLU A 214 20.07 1.37 -16.87
CA GLU A 214 19.76 2.72 -17.36
C GLU A 214 20.67 3.81 -16.73
N GLY A 215 21.58 3.46 -15.82
CA GLY A 215 22.49 4.42 -15.17
C GLY A 215 21.81 5.32 -14.13
N ARG A 216 20.63 4.93 -13.65
CA ARG A 216 19.78 5.74 -12.75
C ARG A 216 20.02 5.45 -11.27
N LEU A 217 20.88 4.51 -10.91
CA LEU A 217 21.08 4.09 -9.52
C LEU A 217 21.73 5.21 -8.69
N ILE A 218 21.08 5.59 -7.59
CA ILE A 218 21.60 6.58 -6.62
C ILE A 218 22.26 5.86 -5.44
N ALA A 219 21.59 4.84 -4.89
CA ALA A 219 22.02 4.08 -3.73
C ALA A 219 21.41 2.67 -3.75
N LYS A 220 22.14 1.71 -3.20
CA LYS A 220 21.70 0.32 -3.03
C LYS A 220 22.39 -0.26 -1.81
N LEU A 221 21.67 -1.06 -1.03
CA LEU A 221 22.26 -1.89 0.03
C LEU A 221 22.60 -3.29 -0.46
N GLU A 222 23.35 -4.01 0.35
CA GLU A 222 23.47 -5.46 0.19
C GLU A 222 22.27 -6.17 0.82
N ALA A 223 21.96 -7.35 0.32
CA ALA A 223 20.95 -8.23 0.88
C ALA A 223 21.51 -9.65 0.95
N PRO A 224 21.04 -10.49 1.88
CA PRO A 224 21.45 -11.88 1.96
C PRO A 224 21.28 -12.60 0.61
N ALA A 225 22.27 -13.41 0.23
CA ALA A 225 22.26 -14.16 -1.03
C ALA A 225 21.24 -15.30 -1.03
N ALA A 226 20.87 -15.81 0.15
CA ALA A 226 19.89 -16.87 0.33
C ALA A 226 18.59 -16.30 0.91
N GLY A 227 17.46 -16.86 0.47
CA GLY A 227 16.13 -16.41 0.84
C GLY A 227 15.54 -15.37 -0.12
N ARG A 228 14.32 -14.94 0.18
CA ARG A 228 13.52 -14.04 -0.68
C ARG A 228 13.80 -12.58 -0.39
N PHE A 229 15.06 -12.17 -0.46
CA PHE A 229 15.43 -10.79 -0.19
C PHE A 229 15.55 -9.96 -1.46
N VAL A 230 15.13 -8.70 -1.36
CA VAL A 230 15.44 -7.64 -2.30
C VAL A 230 16.03 -6.49 -1.50
N ALA A 231 17.24 -6.06 -1.86
CA ALA A 231 17.87 -4.95 -1.17
C ALA A 231 17.08 -3.64 -1.36
N PRO A 232 17.09 -2.71 -0.38
CA PRO A 232 16.69 -1.33 -0.60
C PRO A 232 17.44 -0.67 -1.76
N HIS A 233 16.71 -0.13 -2.72
CA HIS A 233 17.24 0.62 -3.86
C HIS A 233 16.68 2.04 -3.91
N VAL A 234 17.52 2.98 -4.37
CA VAL A 234 17.12 4.35 -4.71
C VAL A 234 17.51 4.65 -6.15
N PHE A 235 16.55 5.04 -6.98
CA PHE A 235 16.75 5.39 -8.38
C PHE A 235 16.39 6.84 -8.68
N ARG A 236 17.10 7.44 -9.63
CA ARG A 236 16.76 8.75 -10.21
C ARG A 236 15.63 8.60 -11.24
N VAL A 237 14.64 9.48 -11.14
CA VAL A 237 13.60 9.69 -12.16
C VAL A 237 13.44 11.19 -12.41
N LYS A 238 12.85 11.57 -13.54
CA LYS A 238 12.48 12.96 -13.83
C LYS A 238 11.29 13.43 -13.00
N GLY A 239 10.39 12.50 -12.72
CA GLY A 239 9.17 12.70 -11.97
C GLY A 239 8.34 11.42 -12.00
N ILE A 240 7.17 11.48 -11.36
CA ILE A 240 6.23 10.38 -11.26
C ILE A 240 5.76 9.89 -12.64
N GLU A 241 5.76 10.74 -13.66
CA GLU A 241 5.38 10.39 -15.03
C GLU A 241 6.18 9.22 -15.60
N GLU A 242 7.47 9.07 -15.23
CA GLU A 242 8.31 7.95 -15.65
C GLU A 242 8.00 6.63 -14.93
N MET A 243 7.11 6.63 -13.94
CA MET A 243 6.67 5.43 -13.22
C MET A 243 5.47 4.79 -13.92
N GLU A 244 5.69 3.70 -14.64
CA GLU A 244 4.64 3.01 -15.40
C GLU A 244 3.60 2.34 -14.49
N ARG A 245 4.05 1.77 -13.37
CA ARG A 245 3.24 0.98 -12.44
C ARG A 245 3.79 1.06 -11.02
N GLU A 246 3.01 0.59 -10.06
CA GLU A 246 3.50 0.35 -8.71
C GLU A 246 4.56 -0.78 -8.71
N VAL A 247 5.64 -0.55 -7.95
CA VAL A 247 6.65 -1.56 -7.63
C VAL A 247 6.53 -1.86 -6.13
N PHE A 248 5.93 -2.99 -5.81
CA PHE A 248 5.55 -3.36 -4.45
C PHE A 248 6.74 -3.95 -3.65
N GLY A 249 7.77 -3.15 -3.44
CA GLY A 249 9.02 -3.57 -2.81
C GLY A 249 9.84 -2.41 -2.27
N PRO A 250 11.07 -2.66 -1.78
CA PRO A 250 11.90 -1.64 -1.14
C PRO A 250 12.65 -0.80 -2.19
N VAL A 251 11.88 -0.12 -3.04
CA VAL A 251 12.38 0.66 -4.18
C VAL A 251 11.85 2.09 -4.11
N LEU A 252 12.75 3.04 -3.87
CA LEU A 252 12.46 4.47 -3.84
C LEU A 252 12.90 5.13 -5.14
N HIS A 253 12.05 5.97 -5.70
CA HIS A 253 12.41 6.84 -6.83
C HIS A 253 12.59 8.26 -6.33
N VAL A 254 13.58 8.99 -6.86
CA VAL A 254 13.87 10.38 -6.48
C VAL A 254 13.79 11.25 -7.71
N ALA A 255 12.96 12.29 -7.62
CA ALA A 255 12.88 13.42 -8.53
C ALA A 255 13.30 14.71 -7.83
N THR A 256 13.58 15.74 -8.62
CA THR A 256 13.86 17.09 -8.13
C THR A 256 12.89 18.07 -8.75
N PHE A 257 12.59 19.15 -8.03
CA PHE A 257 11.78 20.25 -8.54
C PHE A 257 12.41 21.60 -8.14
N ASP A 258 12.21 22.62 -8.98
CA ASP A 258 12.52 24.00 -8.63
C ASP A 258 11.35 24.59 -7.79
N ALA A 259 11.63 25.59 -6.95
CA ALA A 259 10.65 26.09 -5.97
C ALA A 259 9.35 26.63 -6.61
N ASP A 260 9.44 27.12 -7.84
CA ASP A 260 8.33 27.67 -8.61
C ASP A 260 7.52 26.60 -9.36
N ASP A 261 7.97 25.33 -9.39
CA ASP A 261 7.33 24.23 -10.12
C ASP A 261 6.30 23.44 -9.30
N ILE A 262 5.95 23.92 -8.10
CA ILE A 262 5.04 23.21 -7.16
C ILE A 262 3.74 22.78 -7.85
N ASP A 263 3.11 23.68 -8.61
CA ASP A 263 1.86 23.40 -9.32
C ASP A 263 2.02 22.30 -10.37
N ALA A 264 3.15 22.30 -11.08
CA ALA A 264 3.46 21.28 -12.07
C ALA A 264 3.66 19.91 -11.41
N VAL A 265 4.28 19.86 -10.23
CA VAL A 265 4.44 18.64 -9.43
C VAL A 265 3.09 18.11 -8.95
N ILE A 266 2.24 18.96 -8.35
CA ILE A 266 0.88 18.59 -7.91
C ILE A 266 0.09 18.01 -9.10
N ALA A 267 0.08 18.73 -10.22
CA ALA A 267 -0.63 18.27 -11.41
C ALA A 267 -0.04 16.97 -11.98
N GLY A 268 1.27 16.77 -11.88
CA GLY A 268 1.94 15.53 -12.28
C GLY A 268 1.51 14.33 -11.45
N ILE A 269 1.41 14.50 -10.13
CA ILE A 269 0.97 13.47 -9.19
C ILE A 269 -0.50 13.11 -9.49
N ASN A 270 -1.40 14.08 -9.52
CA ASN A 270 -2.83 13.84 -9.74
C ASN A 270 -3.10 13.18 -11.10
N ARG A 271 -2.33 13.52 -12.15
CA ARG A 271 -2.48 12.92 -13.50
C ARG A 271 -2.21 11.41 -13.54
N LYS A 272 -1.51 10.83 -12.56
CA LYS A 272 -1.36 9.37 -12.49
C LYS A 272 -2.65 8.64 -12.16
N GLY A 273 -3.63 9.35 -11.60
CA GLY A 273 -4.93 8.79 -11.26
C GLY A 273 -4.94 7.92 -10.00
N TYR A 274 -3.80 7.70 -9.34
CA TYR A 274 -3.73 7.15 -7.99
C TYR A 274 -3.88 8.28 -6.95
N GLY A 275 -4.36 7.93 -5.76
CA GLY A 275 -4.62 8.90 -4.69
C GLY A 275 -4.74 8.26 -3.32
N LEU A 276 -3.75 7.44 -2.92
CA LEU A 276 -3.78 6.74 -1.62
C LEU A 276 -3.10 7.54 -0.51
N THR A 277 -1.76 7.59 -0.48
CA THR A 277 -1.02 8.41 0.50
C THR A 277 -0.15 9.47 -0.14
N PHE A 278 -0.03 10.60 0.54
CA PHE A 278 0.86 11.69 0.16
C PHE A 278 1.59 12.25 1.39
N GLY A 279 2.90 12.43 1.27
CA GLY A 279 3.76 12.99 2.31
C GLY A 279 4.22 14.41 1.97
N LEU A 280 4.31 15.28 2.96
CA LEU A 280 4.85 16.62 2.80
C LEU A 280 5.73 17.00 3.99
N HIS A 281 6.98 17.36 3.72
CA HIS A 281 7.85 18.02 4.69
C HIS A 281 8.11 19.46 4.27
N THR A 282 7.62 20.39 5.10
CA THR A 282 7.78 21.83 4.97
C THR A 282 7.50 22.52 6.30
N ARG A 283 8.13 23.67 6.54
CA ARG A 283 7.80 24.58 7.64
C ARG A 283 6.90 25.74 7.23
N ILE A 284 6.54 25.83 5.96
CA ILE A 284 5.76 26.94 5.41
C ILE A 284 4.28 26.56 5.42
N GLU A 285 3.51 27.12 6.33
CA GLU A 285 2.07 26.85 6.48
C GLU A 285 1.28 27.10 5.19
N GLY A 286 1.54 28.21 4.49
CA GLY A 286 0.89 28.49 3.21
C GLY A 286 1.17 27.43 2.14
N ARG A 287 2.35 26.79 2.18
CA ARG A 287 2.71 25.69 1.28
C ARG A 287 2.03 24.39 1.70
N VAL A 288 1.86 24.15 3.00
CA VAL A 288 1.03 23.04 3.49
C VAL A 288 -0.37 23.15 2.92
N GLN A 289 -1.02 24.30 3.09
CA GLN A 289 -2.38 24.52 2.61
C GLN A 289 -2.47 24.34 1.10
N HIS A 290 -1.52 24.90 0.35
CA HIS A 290 -1.46 24.78 -1.12
C HIS A 290 -1.38 23.32 -1.61
N PHE A 291 -0.57 22.49 -0.97
CA PHE A 291 -0.50 21.06 -1.30
C PHE A 291 -1.75 20.30 -0.85
N VAL A 292 -2.28 20.58 0.34
CA VAL A 292 -3.47 19.92 0.88
C VAL A 292 -4.69 20.19 0.01
N ASP A 293 -4.84 21.42 -0.49
CA ASP A 293 -5.96 21.80 -1.36
C ASP A 293 -5.79 21.30 -2.80
N GLY A 294 -4.55 21.07 -3.24
CA GLY A 294 -4.22 20.72 -4.62
C GLY A 294 -4.05 19.22 -4.88
N ILE A 295 -3.60 18.44 -3.90
CA ILE A 295 -3.33 17.00 -4.08
C ILE A 295 -4.61 16.19 -3.92
N HIS A 296 -4.81 15.27 -4.85
CA HIS A 296 -5.89 14.29 -4.81
C HIS A 296 -5.37 13.00 -4.17
N ALA A 297 -5.50 12.89 -2.85
CA ALA A 297 -5.16 11.69 -2.09
C ALA A 297 -6.00 11.57 -0.82
N GLY A 298 -6.45 10.35 -0.50
CA GLY A 298 -7.29 10.12 0.67
C GLY A 298 -6.56 10.30 2.02
N ASN A 299 -5.24 10.14 2.06
CA ASN A 299 -4.45 10.36 3.28
C ASN A 299 -3.21 11.24 3.05
N ILE A 300 -3.23 12.44 3.62
CA ILE A 300 -2.12 13.41 3.57
C ILE A 300 -1.40 13.48 4.92
N TYR A 301 -0.08 13.35 4.89
CA TYR A 301 0.79 13.31 6.07
C TYR A 301 1.81 14.46 6.04
N VAL A 302 1.70 15.40 6.98
CA VAL A 302 2.58 16.58 7.05
C VAL A 302 3.63 16.41 8.16
N ASN A 303 4.90 16.57 7.82
CA ASN A 303 6.06 16.50 8.72
C ASN A 303 6.16 15.20 9.53
N ARG A 304 5.80 14.08 8.92
CA ARG A 304 5.91 12.72 9.48
C ARG A 304 5.99 11.68 8.36
N ASN A 305 6.25 10.43 8.72
CA ASN A 305 6.07 9.31 7.78
C ASN A 305 4.61 9.18 7.32
N GLN A 306 4.41 8.54 6.15
CA GLN A 306 3.11 8.38 5.50
C GLN A 306 2.55 6.96 5.60
N ILE A 307 2.93 6.23 6.65
CA ILE A 307 2.54 4.83 6.86
C ILE A 307 1.96 4.64 8.27
N GLY A 308 1.30 3.50 8.48
CA GLY A 308 0.79 3.13 9.80
C GLY A 308 -0.39 3.99 10.26
N ALA A 309 -1.34 4.22 9.36
CA ALA A 309 -2.61 4.85 9.70
C ALA A 309 -3.28 4.13 10.87
N VAL A 310 -3.77 4.90 11.84
CA VAL A 310 -4.36 4.37 13.07
C VAL A 310 -5.88 4.39 12.95
N VAL A 311 -6.50 3.22 13.17
CA VAL A 311 -7.97 3.05 13.16
C VAL A 311 -8.62 4.07 14.10
N GLY A 312 -9.64 4.78 13.60
CA GLY A 312 -10.36 5.81 14.35
C GLY A 312 -9.64 7.16 14.48
N SER A 313 -8.42 7.30 13.94
CA SER A 313 -7.66 8.55 13.96
C SER A 313 -7.29 9.03 12.56
N GLN A 314 -6.77 8.15 11.71
CA GLN A 314 -6.58 8.39 10.29
C GLN A 314 -7.42 7.36 9.53
N PRO A 315 -8.72 7.63 9.27
CA PRO A 315 -9.51 6.80 8.36
C PRO A 315 -8.73 6.60 7.06
N PHE A 316 -8.44 5.35 6.73
CA PHE A 316 -7.51 5.01 5.66
C PHE A 316 -8.27 4.56 4.43
N GLY A 317 -7.92 5.15 3.29
CA GLY A 317 -8.52 4.85 1.99
C GLY A 317 -8.03 5.85 0.95
N GLY A 318 -8.17 5.50 -0.32
CA GLY A 318 -7.75 6.34 -1.44
C GLY A 318 -8.90 6.88 -2.28
N GLU A 319 -8.54 7.49 -3.41
CA GLU A 319 -9.48 7.82 -4.48
C GLU A 319 -8.90 7.44 -5.86
N GLY A 320 -9.76 7.36 -6.87
CA GLY A 320 -9.39 7.10 -8.25
C GLY A 320 -8.98 5.64 -8.47
N LEU A 321 -7.74 5.40 -8.89
CA LEU A 321 -7.20 4.06 -9.08
C LEU A 321 -6.82 3.37 -7.76
N SER A 322 -6.88 4.09 -6.64
CA SER A 322 -6.54 3.62 -5.30
C SER A 322 -7.72 3.14 -4.47
N GLY A 323 -8.95 3.41 -4.91
CA GLY A 323 -10.20 3.03 -4.23
C GLY A 323 -11.35 3.93 -4.63
#